data_AF-A0A932EHB5-F1
#
_entry.id   AF-A0A932EHB5-F1
#
_cell.length_a   1.000
_cell.length_b   1.000
_cell.length_c   1.000
_cell.angle_alpha   90.00
_cell.angle_beta   90.00
_cell.angle_gamma   90.00
#
_symmetry.space_group_name_H-M   'P 1'
#
loop_
_entity.id
_entity.type
_entity.pdbx_description
1 polymer ?
#
loop_
_entity_poly.entity_id
_entity_poly.type
_entity_poly.pdbx_seq_one_letter_code
_entity_poly.pdbx_strand_id
1 'polypeptide(L)' 'MGKGMEYQHRIQQALGAFEAAIVRRENKQMLESKVPLQQEVDRARANVLEVVAKVVTEERLAR' A
#
# COMPACT_ATOMS: atom_id res chain seq x y z
N MET A 1 9.12 -8.40 18.91
CA MET A 1 7.68 -8.26 18.58
C MET A 1 7.19 -9.63 18.09
N GLY A 2 5.91 -9.99 18.27
CA GLY A 2 5.40 -11.24 17.70
C GLY A 2 5.21 -11.12 16.19
N LYS A 3 5.31 -12.23 15.44
CA LYS A 3 5.16 -12.24 13.96
C LYS A 3 3.87 -11.55 13.49
N GLY A 4 2.75 -11.74 14.20
CA GLY A 4 1.49 -11.06 13.90
C GLY A 4 1.57 -9.53 13.99
N MET A 5 2.32 -8.98 14.96
CA MET A 5 2.53 -7.54 15.09
C MET A 5 3.41 -6.99 13.95
N GLU A 6 4.40 -7.77 13.51
CA GLU A 6 5.25 -7.41 12.37
C GLU A 6 4.47 -7.39 11.05
N TYR A 7 3.59 -8.38 10.84
CA TYR A 7 2.69 -8.43 9.69
C TYR A 7 1.72 -7.25 9.68
N GLN A 8 1.09 -6.98 10.82
CA GLN A 8 0.20 -5.84 10.97
C GLN A 8 0.92 -4.52 10.65
N HIS A 9 2.15 -4.34 11.16
CA HIS A 9 2.94 -3.15 10.88
C HIS A 9 3.23 -2.98 9.38
N ARG A 10 3.66 -4.05 8.70
CA ARG A 10 3.91 -4.04 7.24
C ARG A 10 2.67 -3.66 6.44
N ILE A 11 1.51 -4.23 6.80
CA ILE A 11 0.23 -3.93 6.14
C ILE A 11 -0.18 -2.48 6.38
N GLN A 12 -0.06 -1.98 7.62
CA GLN A 12 -0.38 -0.59 7.95
C GLN A 12 0.51 0.42 7.20
N GLN A 13 1.80 0.14 7.06
CA GLN A 13 2.70 0.98 6.26
C GLN A 13 2.28 1.03 4.78
N ALA A 14 1.94 -0.12 4.19
CA ALA A 14 1.51 -0.18 2.80
C ALA A 14 0.18 0.56 2.59
N LEU A 15 -0.77 0.41 3.52
CA LEU A 15 -2.06 1.12 3.50
C LEU A 15 -1.86 2.63 3.64
N GLY A 16 -1.00 3.08 4.55
CA GLY A 16 -0.71 4.51 4.72
C GLY A 16 -0.11 5.15 3.47
N ALA A 17 0.78 4.44 2.77
CA ALA A 17 1.31 4.91 1.49
C ALA A 17 0.23 5.01 0.40
N PHE A 18 -0.71 4.07 0.37
CA PHE A 18 -1.84 4.10 -0.57
C PHE A 18 -2.81 5.23 -0.27
N GLU A 19 -3.16 5.45 1.00
CA GLU A 19 -4.00 6.56 1.43
C GLU A 19 -3.37 7.91 1.06
N ALA A 20 -2.07 8.08 1.33
CA ALA A 20 -1.34 9.29 0.95
C ALA A 20 -1.38 9.55 -0.58
N ALA A 21 -1.27 8.50 -1.39
CA ALA A 21 -1.37 8.62 -2.85
C ALA A 21 -2.79 9.03 -3.30
N ILE A 22 -3.84 8.50 -2.67
CA ILE A 22 -5.23 8.91 -2.93
C ILE A 22 -5.42 10.38 -2.57
N VAL A 23 -5.00 10.77 -1.36
CA VAL A 23 -5.12 12.15 -0.87
C VAL A 23 -4.37 13.11 -1.80
N ARG A 24 -3.16 12.76 -2.25
CA ARG A 24 -2.41 13.57 -3.22
C ARG A 24 -3.15 13.73 -4.54
N ARG A 25 -3.72 12.64 -5.06
CA ARG A 25 -4.50 12.66 -6.31
C ARG A 25 -5.76 13.52 -6.20
N GLU A 26 -6.44 13.47 -5.06
CA GLU A 26 -7.65 14.25 -4.79
C GLU A 26 -7.33 15.74 -4.61
N ASN A 27 -6.21 16.06 -3.96
CA ASN A 27 -5.72 17.43 -3.72
C ASN A 27 -4.77 17.92 -4.82
N LYS A 28 -4.89 17.38 -6.04
CA LYS A 28 -4.00 17.74 -7.15
C LYS A 28 -4.01 19.25 -7.40
N GLN A 29 -2.85 19.80 -7.73
CA GLN A 29 -2.75 21.19 -8.13
C GLN A 29 -3.35 21.41 -9.54
N MET A 30 -3.72 22.66 -9.87
CA MET A 30 -4.36 22.99 -11.16
C MET A 30 -3.52 22.55 -12.37
N LEU A 31 -2.19 22.58 -12.25
CA LEU A 31 -1.25 22.25 -13.32
C LEU A 31 -0.82 20.77 -13.32
N GLU A 32 -1.22 19.96 -12.33
CA GLU A 32 -0.87 18.55 -12.29
C GLU A 32 -1.79 17.71 -13.18
N SER A 33 -1.17 16.87 -14.00
CA SER A 33 -1.86 15.85 -14.78
C SER A 33 -2.43 14.78 -13.86
N LYS A 34 -3.68 14.35 -14.15
CA LYS A 34 -4.34 13.28 -13.41
C LYS A 34 -3.70 11.91 -13.67
N VAL A 35 -3.03 11.72 -14.81
CA VAL A 35 -2.51 10.40 -15.24
C VAL A 35 -1.33 9.94 -14.37
N PRO A 36 -0.26 10.74 -14.14
CA PRO A 36 0.81 10.35 -13.23
C PRO A 36 0.32 10.09 -11.80
N LEU A 37 -0.60 10.92 -11.30
CA LEU A 37 -1.19 10.75 -9.97
C LEU A 37 -2.01 9.45 -9.88
N GLN A 38 -2.72 9.08 -10.94
CA GLN A 38 -3.40 7.78 -11.02
C GLN A 38 -2.39 6.62 -11.01
N GLN A 39 -1.30 6.72 -11.76
CA GLN A 39 -0.25 5.69 -11.77
C GLN A 39 0.40 5.50 -10.38
N GLU A 40 0.56 6.57 -9.61
CA GLU A 40 1.05 6.50 -8.23
C GLU A 40 0.08 5.74 -7.32
N VAL A 41 -1.21 6.05 -7.42
CA VAL A 41 -2.27 5.32 -6.70
C VAL A 41 -2.28 3.84 -7.09
N ASP A 42 -2.17 3.54 -8.39
CA ASP A 42 -2.18 2.16 -8.89
C ASP A 42 -0.96 1.36 -8.41
N ARG A 43 0.23 1.98 -8.38
CA ARG A 43 1.46 1.37 -7.83
C ARG A 43 1.33 1.12 -6.32
N ALA A 44 0.82 2.09 -5.58
CA ALA A 44 0.62 1.93 -4.15
C ALA A 44 -0.42 0.84 -3.83
N ARG A 45 -1.49 0.73 -4.62
CA ARG A 45 -2.45 -0.38 -4.55
C ARG A 45 -1.79 -1.72 -4.81
N ALA A 46 -0.96 -1.83 -5.85
CA ALA A 46 -0.25 -3.06 -6.16
C ALA A 46 0.68 -3.49 -5.00
N ASN A 47 1.37 -2.53 -4.38
CA ASN A 47 2.22 -2.80 -3.22
C ASN A 47 1.42 -3.33 -2.01
N VAL A 48 0.23 -2.78 -1.73
CA VAL A 48 -0.65 -3.32 -0.67
C VAL A 48 -0.98 -4.79 -0.93
N LEU A 49 -1.38 -5.13 -2.16
CA LEU A 49 -1.71 -6.51 -2.53
C LEU A 49 -0.50 -7.43 -2.41
N GLU A 50 0.67 -6.99 -2.83
CA GLU A 50 1.91 -7.76 -2.71
C GLU A 50 2.29 -8.02 -1.25
N VAL A 51 2.20 -7.01 -0.38
CA VAL A 51 2.50 -7.14 1.05
C VAL A 51 1.53 -8.11 1.71
N VAL A 52 0.23 -7.99 1.43
CA VAL A 52 -0.79 -8.91 1.96
C VAL A 52 -0.54 -10.34 1.48
N ALA A 53 -0.26 -10.53 0.19
CA ALA A 53 0.04 -11.84 -0.37
C ALA A 53 1.26 -12.48 0.32
N LYS A 54 2.35 -11.72 0.50
CA LYS A 54 3.55 -12.18 1.21
C LYS A 54 3.24 -12.61 2.64
N VAL A 55 2.52 -11.78 3.40
CA VAL A 55 2.12 -12.10 4.77
C VAL A 55 1.30 -13.40 4.84
N VAL A 56 0.32 -13.56 3.95
CA VAL A 56 -0.53 -14.75 3.91
C VAL A 56 0.28 -16.00 3.54
N THR A 57 1.19 -15.88 2.57
CA THR A 57 2.09 -16.98 2.18
C THR A 57 3.05 -17.35 3.31
N GLU A 58 3.68 -16.36 3.96
CA GLU A 58 4.59 -16.57 5.09
C GLU A 58 3.87 -17.27 6.26
N GLU A 59 2.65 -16.84 6.61
CA GLU A 59 1.84 -17.48 7.67
C GLU A 59 1.42 -18.90 7.28
N ARG A 60 1.09 -19.15 6.01
CA ARG A 60 0.67 -20.48 5.54
C ARG A 60 1.82 -21.48 5.48
N LEU A 61 3.04 -21.03 5.18
CA LEU A 61 4.24 -21.87 5.16
C LEU A 61 4.88 -22.06 6.54
N ALA A 62 4.59 -21.17 7.49
CA ALA A 62 5.03 -21.29 8.88
C ALA A 62 4.17 -22.28 9.71
N ARG A 63 3.08 -22.79 9.14
CA ARG A 63 2.20 -23.83 9.68
C ARG A 63 2.50 -25.17 9.03
#